data_AF-A0A0K9N967-F1
#
_entry.id   AF-A0A0K9N967-F1
#
_cell.length_a   1.000
_cell.length_b   1.000
_cell.length_c   1.000
_cell.angle_alpha   90.00
_cell.angle_beta   90.00
_cell.angle_gamma   90.00
#
_symmetry.space_group_name_H-M   'P 1'
#
loop_
_entity.id
_entity.type
_entity.pdbx_description
1 polymer ?
#
loop_
_entity_poly.entity_id
_entity_poly.type
_entity_poly.pdbx_seq_one_letter_code
_entity_poly.pdbx_strand_id
1 'polypeptide(L)' 'METDQVVDWCKAKLKQPGASATRKGKNWYVRIDGCILTINASSYTIITAQKEK' A
#
# COMPACT_ATOMS: atom_id res chain seq x y z
N MET A 1 9.63 15.34 1.61
CA MET A 1 8.78 14.35 2.32
C MET A 1 9.68 13.18 2.61
N GLU A 2 10.05 13.01 3.87
CA GLU A 2 10.96 11.94 4.29
C GLU A 2 10.26 10.58 4.11
N THR A 3 10.96 9.64 3.51
CA THR A 3 10.45 8.31 3.12
C THR A 3 9.82 7.55 4.28
N ASP A 4 10.32 7.79 5.50
CA ASP A 4 9.84 7.17 6.74
C ASP A 4 8.40 7.54 7.07
N GLN A 5 8.00 8.79 6.83
CA GLN A 5 6.62 9.25 7.08
C GLN A 5 5.62 8.54 6.16
N VAL A 6 6.02 8.24 4.92
CA VAL A 6 5.15 7.58 3.94
C VAL A 6 4.97 6.10 4.30
N VAL A 7 6.04 5.44 4.74
CA VAL A 7 6.00 4.04 5.18
C VAL A 7 5.11 3.88 6.41
N ASP A 8 5.27 4.76 7.41
CA ASP A 8 4.48 4.68 8.63
C ASP A 8 3.01 5.02 8.39
N TRP A 9 2.71 5.97 7.48
CA TRP A 9 1.35 6.21 7.02
C TRP A 9 0.74 4.96 6.36
N CYS A 10 1.47 4.28 5.48
CA CYS A 10 1.00 3.06 4.83
C CYS A 10 0.72 1.93 5.83
N LYS A 11 1.61 1.75 6.82
CA LYS A 11 1.41 0.75 7.90
C LYS A 11 0.19 1.08 8.76
N ALA A 12 -0.01 2.34 9.11
CA ALA A 12 -1.16 2.78 9.90
C ALA A 12 -2.47 2.56 9.13
N LYS A 13 -2.47 2.87 7.83
CA LYS A 13 -3.61 2.61 6.95
C LYS A 13 -3.91 1.12 6.88
N LEU A 14 -2.94 0.26 6.57
CA LEU A 14 -3.14 -1.19 6.48
C LEU A 14 -3.81 -1.85 7.71
N LYS A 15 -3.75 -1.22 8.89
CA LYS A 15 -4.41 -1.69 10.13
C LYS A 15 -5.88 -1.27 10.26
N GLN A 16 -6.41 -0.44 9.37
CA GLN A 16 -7.81 0.01 9.42
C GLN A 16 -8.75 -1.10 8.93
N PRO A 17 -9.88 -1.32 9.62
CA PRO A 17 -10.93 -2.23 9.16
C PRO A 17 -11.57 -1.66 7.89
N GLY A 18 -11.13 -2.16 6.73
CA GLY A 18 -11.51 -1.63 5.41
C GLY A 18 -10.38 -1.68 4.38
N ALA A 19 -9.14 -1.89 4.83
CA ALA A 19 -8.04 -2.22 3.91
C ALA A 19 -8.34 -3.55 3.21
N SER A 20 -8.22 -3.57 1.87
CA SER A 20 -8.24 -4.82 1.11
C SER A 20 -6.92 -5.01 0.38
N ALA A 21 -6.38 -6.23 0.40
CA ALA A 21 -5.15 -6.57 -0.27
C ALA A 21 -5.39 -7.74 -1.23
N THR A 22 -4.95 -7.59 -2.48
CA THR A 22 -5.01 -8.67 -3.48
C THR A 22 -3.64 -8.84 -4.12
N ARG A 23 -3.12 -10.06 -4.14
CA ARG A 23 -1.89 -10.38 -4.85
C ARG A 23 -2.17 -10.69 -6.31
N LYS A 24 -1.40 -10.06 -7.21
CA LYS A 24 -1.34 -10.44 -8.63
C LYS A 24 0.13 -10.63 -9.02
N GLY A 25 0.53 -11.89 -9.18
CA GLY A 25 1.91 -12.26 -9.48
C GLY A 25 2.90 -11.77 -8.41
N LYS A 26 3.86 -10.93 -8.82
CA LYS A 26 4.92 -10.39 -7.96
C LYS A 26 4.51 -9.20 -7.10
N ASN A 27 3.27 -8.70 -7.21
CA ASN A 27 2.82 -7.49 -6.54
C ASN A 27 1.55 -7.71 -5.71
N TRP A 28 1.49 -7.05 -4.56
CA TRP A 28 0.28 -6.75 -3.81
C TRP A 28 -0.32 -5.45 -4.30
N TYR A 29 -1.64 -5.44 -4.44
CA TYR A 29 -2.46 -4.25 -4.66
C TYR A 29 -3.28 -4.05 -3.41
N VAL A 30 -3.00 -2.98 -2.68
CA VAL A 30 -3.70 -2.62 -1.45
C VAL A 30 -4.60 -1.45 -1.73
N ARG A 31 -5.90 -1.59 -1.49
CA ARG A 31 -6.85 -0.50 -1.50
C ARG A 31 -7.16 -0.07 -0.08
N ILE A 32 -7.04 1.22 0.17
CA ILE A 32 -7.40 1.81 1.44
C ILE A 32 -7.67 3.30 1.29
N ASP A 33 -8.79 3.76 1.86
CA ASP A 33 -9.09 5.19 2.02
C ASP A 33 -8.98 5.97 0.69
N GLY A 34 -9.56 5.39 -0.37
CA GLY A 34 -9.51 5.95 -1.72
C GLY A 34 -8.10 6.01 -2.33
N CYS A 35 -7.16 5.19 -1.85
CA CYS A 35 -5.80 5.07 -2.37
C CYS A 35 -5.48 3.63 -2.76
N ILE A 36 -4.63 3.48 -3.77
CA ILE A 36 -4.06 2.20 -4.22
C ILE A 36 -2.55 2.22 -3.97
N LEU A 37 -2.07 1.27 -3.18
CA LEU A 37 -0.64 0.98 -3.04
C LEU A 37 -0.29 -0.26 -3.86
N THR A 38 0.82 -0.19 -4.59
CA THR A 38 1.43 -1.39 -5.19
C THR A 38 2.70 -1.72 -4.43
N ILE A 39 2.78 -2.93 -3.90
CA ILE A 39 3.89 -3.39 -3.04
C ILE A 39 4.46 -4.67 -3.62
N ASN A 40 5.78 -4.80 -3.70
CA ASN A 40 6.39 -6.06 -4.11
C ASN A 40 6.06 -7.17 -3.08
N ALA A 41 5.62 -8.33 -3.54
CA ALA A 41 5.18 -9.42 -2.65
C ALA A 41 6.31 -10.18 -1.95
N SER A 42 7.55 -10.05 -2.43
CA SER A 42 8.73 -10.70 -1.86
C SER A 42 9.53 -9.74 -0.97
N SER A 43 9.87 -8.56 -1.50
CA SER A 43 10.71 -7.60 -0.80
C SER A 43 9.93 -6.60 0.06
N TYR A 44 8.59 -6.62 -0.01
CA TYR A 44 7.70 -5.65 0.65
C TYR A 44 8.00 -4.18 0.32
N THR A 45 8.73 -3.92 -0.75
CA THR A 45 9.03 -2.57 -1.24
C THR A 45 7.76 -1.93 -1.79
N ILE A 46 7.43 -0.73 -1.32
CA ILE A 46 6.36 0.09 -1.91
C ILE A 46 6.84 0.60 -3.26
N ILE A 47 6.17 0.19 -4.34
CA ILE A 47 6.49 0.58 -5.71
C ILE A 47 5.73 1.86 -6.07
N THR A 48 4.44 1.93 -5.73
CA THR A 48 3.60 3.10 -5.98
C THR A 48 2.60 3.34 -4.85
N ALA A 49 2.24 4.61 -4.66
CA ALA A 49 1.14 5.07 -3.83
C ALA A 49 0.40 6.18 -4.58
N GLN A 50 -0.88 5.96 -4.89
CA GLN A 50 -1.70 6.91 -5.66
C GLN A 50 -3.14 6.91 -5.18
N LYS A 51 -3.88 7.99 -5.45
CA LYS A 51 -5.33 8.01 -5.25
C LYS A 51 -6.03 7.10 -6.26
N GLU A 52 -7.10 6.46 -5.83
CA GLU A 52 -8.05 5.78 -6.71
C GLU A 52 -8.78 6.84 -7.55
N LYS A 53 -9.11 6.50 -8.80
CA LYS A 53 -9.79 7.41 -9.72
C LYS A 53 -11.26 7.57 -9.37
#